data_AF-A0A537E107-F1
#
_entry.id   AF-A0A537E107-F1
#
_cell.length_a   1.000
_cell.length_b   1.000
_cell.length_c   1.000
_cell.angle_alpha   90.00
_cell.angle_beta   90.00
_cell.angle_gamma   90.00
#
_symmetry.space_group_name_H-M   'P 1'
#
loop_
_entity.id
_entity.type
_entity.pdbx_description
1 polymer ?
#
loop_
_entity_poly.entity_id
_entity_poly.type
_entity_poly.pdbx_seq_one_letter_code
_entity_poly.pdbx_strand_id
1 'polypeptide(L)'
;MAVKSVWQHYAPTRDVLGLLEVFRRMVNESIRIGLANNVSSLRKLSLLSYNQLAHCDSPSCYKLCAISRAAGILAARKKSHRRGFTARTPYAVKQQLVSCYGFKTKNGGLEIPVSRGKRLSIPLTKHTLDVISQPGIKVRSFTLTQNKLCLCIARDVPMIECASTVGV
;
A
#
# COMPACT_ATOMS: atom_id res chain seq x y z
N MET A 1 15.77 -12.63 -15.01
CA MET A 1 15.48 -12.27 -13.60
C MET A 1 14.03 -11.80 -13.48
N ALA A 2 13.28 -12.27 -12.48
CA ALA A 2 11.88 -11.85 -12.28
C ALA A 2 11.83 -10.53 -11.50
N VAL A 3 11.63 -9.40 -12.19
CA VAL A 3 11.41 -8.11 -11.55
C VAL A 3 10.02 -8.11 -10.92
N LYS A 4 9.95 -8.09 -9.58
CA LYS A 4 8.68 -8.04 -8.83
C LYS A 4 8.20 -6.61 -8.55
N SER A 5 9.12 -5.66 -8.63
CA SER A 5 8.86 -4.25 -8.40
C SER A 5 9.89 -3.38 -9.10
N VAL A 6 9.48 -2.18 -9.52
CA VAL A 6 10.37 -1.14 -10.02
C VAL A 6 10.23 0.11 -9.14
N TRP A 7 11.31 0.84 -8.91
CA TRP A 7 11.29 2.01 -8.05
C TRP A 7 12.09 3.15 -8.68
N GLN A 8 11.75 4.37 -8.27
CA GLN A 8 12.46 5.59 -8.65
C GLN A 8 12.45 6.60 -7.50
N HIS A 9 13.36 7.55 -7.57
CA HIS A 9 13.26 8.77 -6.80
C HIS A 9 12.22 9.71 -7.41
N TYR A 10 11.61 10.54 -6.58
CA TYR A 10 10.74 11.63 -7.02
C TYR A 10 10.83 12.80 -6.03
N ALA A 11 10.51 14.00 -6.51
CA ALA A 11 10.36 15.17 -5.66
C ALA A 11 8.90 15.25 -5.16
N PRO A 12 8.64 15.18 -3.84
CA PRO A 12 7.28 15.22 -3.33
C PRO A 12 6.72 16.64 -3.39
N THR A 13 5.46 16.78 -3.83
CA THR A 13 4.73 18.03 -3.66
C THR A 13 4.18 18.17 -2.24
N ARG A 14 3.80 19.39 -1.84
CA ARG A 14 3.16 19.62 -0.54
C ARG A 14 1.91 18.77 -0.36
N ASP A 15 1.11 18.62 -1.42
CA ASP A 15 -0.10 17.77 -1.40
C ASP A 15 0.25 16.30 -1.12
N VAL A 16 1.32 15.77 -1.74
CA VAL A 16 1.77 14.40 -1.50
C VAL A 16 2.27 14.23 -0.07
N LEU A 17 3.06 15.18 0.45
CA LEU A 17 3.52 15.13 1.85
C LEU A 17 2.36 15.14 2.85
N GLY A 18 1.35 15.99 2.61
CA GLY A 18 0.12 16.01 3.38
C GLY A 18 -0.60 14.65 3.34
N LEU A 19 -0.71 14.05 2.15
CA LEU A 19 -1.33 12.74 2.00
C LEU A 19 -0.55 11.61 2.73
N LEU A 20 0.78 11.63 2.71
CA LEU A 20 1.60 10.68 3.46
C LEU A 20 1.34 10.79 4.98
N GLU A 21 1.18 12.01 5.48
CA GLU A 21 0.89 12.27 6.89
C GLU A 21 -0.53 11.83 7.26
N VAL A 22 -1.53 12.13 6.44
CA VAL A 22 -2.91 11.67 6.67
C VAL A 22 -2.99 10.15 6.64
N PHE A 23 -2.29 9.49 5.72
CA PHE A 23 -2.22 8.02 5.70
C PHE A 23 -1.60 7.47 6.97
N ARG A 24 -0.49 8.06 7.46
CA ARG A 24 0.14 7.69 8.72
C ARG A 24 -0.84 7.83 9.90
N ARG A 25 -1.62 8.91 9.94
CA ARG A 25 -2.66 9.14 10.96
C ARG A 25 -3.75 8.07 10.88
N MET A 26 -4.28 7.75 9.69
CA MET A 26 -5.27 6.69 9.50
C MET A 26 -4.77 5.31 9.99
N VAL A 27 -3.51 4.98 9.70
CA VAL A 27 -2.89 3.73 10.18
C VAL A 27 -2.82 3.73 11.71
N ASN A 28 -2.36 4.82 12.31
CA ASN A 28 -2.23 4.92 13.76
C ASN A 28 -3.57 4.92 14.49
N GLU A 29 -4.59 5.55 13.93
CA GLU A 29 -5.94 5.51 14.47
C GLU A 29 -6.53 4.10 14.42
N SER A 30 -6.34 3.40 13.29
CA SER A 30 -6.71 1.98 13.18
C SER A 30 -5.93 1.10 14.16
N ILE A 31 -4.66 1.41 14.45
CA ILE A 31 -3.89 0.70 15.50
C ILE A 31 -4.51 0.94 16.88
N ARG A 32 -4.87 2.17 17.23
CA ARG A 32 -5.52 2.50 18.51
C ARG A 32 -6.83 1.75 18.69
N ILE A 33 -7.69 1.76 17.67
CA ILE A 33 -8.95 1.01 17.65
C ILE A 33 -8.68 -0.49 17.83
N GLY A 34 -7.69 -1.03 17.12
CA GLY A 34 -7.31 -2.43 17.22
C GLY A 34 -6.80 -2.83 18.60
N LEU A 35 -6.00 -1.99 19.26
CA LEU A 35 -5.53 -2.22 20.62
C LEU A 35 -6.67 -2.15 21.64
N ALA A 36 -7.53 -1.12 21.55
CA ALA A 36 -8.66 -0.95 22.46
C ALA A 36 -9.66 -2.12 22.40
N ASN A 37 -9.80 -2.75 21.24
CA ASN A 37 -10.73 -3.87 21.02
C ASN A 37 -10.05 -5.25 20.98
N ASN A 38 -8.73 -5.32 21.23
CA ASN A 38 -7.91 -6.53 21.10
C ASN A 38 -8.08 -7.27 19.75
N VAL A 39 -8.10 -6.52 18.65
CA VAL A 39 -8.32 -7.02 17.28
C VAL A 39 -7.03 -6.91 16.46
N SER A 40 -6.70 -7.97 15.73
CA SER A 40 -5.59 -7.96 14.75
C SER A 40 -6.00 -8.51 13.38
N SER A 41 -7.25 -8.94 13.19
CA SER A 41 -7.73 -9.45 11.91
C SER A 41 -8.24 -8.30 11.04
N LEU A 42 -7.92 -8.35 9.74
CA LEU A 42 -8.32 -7.30 8.79
C LEU A 42 -9.83 -7.12 8.76
N ARG A 43 -10.61 -8.21 8.65
CA ARG A 43 -12.07 -8.16 8.57
C ARG A 43 -12.70 -7.39 9.74
N LYS A 44 -12.36 -7.76 10.98
CA LYS A 44 -12.93 -7.15 12.18
C LYS A 44 -12.42 -5.71 12.36
N LEU A 45 -11.15 -5.45 12.06
CA LEU A 45 -10.59 -4.11 12.15
C LEU A 45 -11.21 -3.15 11.14
N SER A 46 -11.50 -3.62 9.93
CA SER A 46 -12.21 -2.84 8.90
C SER A 46 -13.60 -2.43 9.36
N LEU A 47 -14.38 -3.35 9.94
CA LEU A 47 -15.73 -3.05 10.43
C LEU A 47 -15.71 -1.94 11.50
N LEU A 48 -14.74 -1.99 12.41
CA LEU A 48 -14.61 -1.02 13.50
C LEU A 48 -14.03 0.32 13.05
N SER A 49 -13.03 0.29 12.15
CA SER A 49 -12.22 1.48 11.84
C SER A 49 -12.74 2.27 10.64
N TYR A 50 -13.41 1.63 9.67
CA TYR A 50 -13.69 2.28 8.38
C TYR A 50 -14.53 3.56 8.50
N ASN A 51 -15.60 3.52 9.30
CA ASN A 51 -16.45 4.69 9.55
C ASN A 51 -15.77 5.69 10.48
N GLN A 52 -14.97 5.21 11.43
CA GLN A 52 -14.18 6.09 12.30
C GLN A 52 -13.19 6.93 11.48
N LEU A 53 -12.61 6.38 10.40
CA LEU A 53 -11.73 7.14 9.50
C LEU A 53 -12.47 8.13 8.58
N ALA A 54 -13.79 8.34 8.73
CA ALA A 54 -14.53 9.31 7.90
C ALA A 54 -14.09 10.77 8.12
N HIS A 55 -13.62 11.12 9.33
CA HIS A 55 -13.14 12.46 9.65
C HIS A 55 -11.76 12.79 9.04
N CYS A 56 -11.03 11.78 8.57
CA CYS A 56 -9.74 12.01 7.91
C CYS A 56 -9.98 12.57 6.50
N ASP A 57 -9.52 13.79 6.24
CA ASP A 57 -9.56 14.41 4.91
C ASP A 57 -8.62 13.68 3.94
N SER A 58 -9.11 12.59 3.37
CA SER A 58 -8.39 11.74 2.43
C SER A 58 -9.34 11.01 1.48
N PRO A 59 -8.87 10.69 0.26
CA PRO A 59 -9.61 9.82 -0.65
C PRO A 59 -9.95 8.47 -0.01
N SER A 60 -11.20 8.04 -0.15
CA SER A 60 -11.72 6.81 0.47
C SER A 60 -10.96 5.54 0.06
N CYS A 61 -10.36 5.52 -1.14
CA CYS A 61 -9.59 4.39 -1.65
C CYS A 61 -8.40 3.99 -0.75
N TYR A 62 -7.90 4.91 0.09
CA TYR A 62 -6.76 4.66 0.96
C TYR A 62 -7.12 4.07 2.32
N LYS A 63 -8.39 4.17 2.75
CA LYS A 63 -8.84 3.74 4.08
C LYS A 63 -8.57 2.25 4.31
N LEU A 64 -8.98 1.39 3.38
CA LEU A 64 -8.74 -0.05 3.48
C LEU A 64 -7.26 -0.41 3.47
N CYS A 65 -6.43 0.32 2.72
CA CYS A 65 -4.99 0.10 2.70
C CYS A 65 -4.34 0.50 4.03
N ALA A 66 -4.78 1.60 4.65
CA ALA A 66 -4.35 2.02 5.97
C ALA A 66 -4.75 0.99 7.05
N ILE A 67 -5.99 0.52 7.02
CA ILE A 67 -6.49 -0.51 7.94
C ILE A 67 -5.74 -1.83 7.75
N SER A 68 -5.50 -2.25 6.50
CA SER A 68 -4.70 -3.44 6.18
C SER A 68 -3.30 -3.35 6.76
N ARG A 69 -2.66 -2.17 6.64
CA ARG A 69 -1.35 -1.93 7.24
C ARG A 69 -1.39 -2.01 8.77
N ALA A 70 -2.38 -1.43 9.40
CA ALA A 70 -2.57 -1.49 10.86
C ALA A 70 -2.78 -2.93 11.34
N ALA A 71 -3.63 -3.70 10.66
CA ALA A 71 -3.87 -5.12 10.97
C ALA A 71 -2.57 -5.93 10.90
N GLY A 72 -1.73 -5.71 9.88
CA GLY A 72 -0.42 -6.35 9.77
C GLY A 72 0.52 -6.03 10.94
N ILE A 73 0.56 -4.76 11.37
CA ILE A 73 1.36 -4.32 12.54
C ILE A 73 0.86 -4.99 13.83
N LEU A 74 -0.46 -5.01 14.05
CA LEU A 74 -1.08 -5.63 15.22
C LEU A 74 -0.87 -7.14 15.24
N ALA A 75 -0.99 -7.81 14.10
CA ALA A 75 -0.74 -9.25 13.97
C ALA A 75 0.73 -9.59 14.27
N ALA A 76 1.66 -8.79 13.75
CA ALA A 76 3.08 -8.92 14.07
C ALA A 76 3.33 -8.72 15.58
N ARG A 77 2.70 -7.71 16.20
CA ARG A 77 2.81 -7.47 17.65
C ARG A 77 2.30 -8.65 18.47
N LYS A 78 1.13 -9.20 18.11
CA LYS A 78 0.54 -10.39 18.74
C LYS A 78 1.47 -11.59 18.61
N LYS A 79 2.10 -11.78 17.45
CA LYS A 79 3.11 -12.82 17.22
C LYS A 79 4.34 -12.66 18.12
N SER A 80 4.86 -11.44 18.27
CA SER A 80 6.00 -11.18 19.18
C SER A 80 5.65 -11.43 20.64
N HIS A 81 4.45 -11.02 21.08
CA HIS A 81 3.98 -11.27 22.44
C HIS A 81 3.88 -12.78 22.74
N ARG A 82 3.36 -13.57 21.79
CA ARG A 82 3.31 -15.05 21.92
C ARG A 82 4.69 -15.69 22.05
N ARG A 83 5.75 -15.02 21.60
CA ARG A 83 7.15 -15.48 21.69
C ARG A 83 7.87 -14.95 22.94
N GLY A 84 7.17 -14.28 23.86
CA GLY A 84 7.75 -13.75 25.10
C GLY A 84 8.52 -12.44 24.95
N PHE A 85 8.50 -11.79 23.79
CA PHE A 85 9.20 -10.52 23.60
C PHE A 85 8.40 -9.34 24.20
N THR A 86 9.03 -8.63 25.15
CA THR A 86 8.58 -7.31 25.57
C THR A 86 8.76 -6.36 24.40
N ALA A 87 7.69 -5.66 24.01
CA ALA A 87 7.82 -4.63 22.98
C ALA A 87 6.90 -3.45 23.29
N ARG A 88 7.27 -2.29 22.77
CA ARG A 88 6.50 -1.07 22.95
C ARG A 88 5.13 -1.18 22.26
N THR A 89 4.22 -0.30 22.64
CA THR A 89 2.93 -0.15 21.95
C THR A 89 3.19 0.10 20.46
N PRO A 90 2.58 -0.69 19.56
CA PRO A 90 2.84 -0.55 18.14
C PRO A 90 2.41 0.83 17.63
N TYR A 91 3.20 1.41 16.73
CA TYR A 91 2.90 2.69 16.10
C TYR A 91 3.60 2.80 14.73
N ALA A 92 2.94 3.43 13.77
CA ALA A 92 3.50 3.75 12.46
C ALA A 92 4.23 5.10 12.51
N VAL A 93 5.57 5.02 12.58
CA VAL A 93 6.45 6.20 12.63
C VAL A 93 6.71 6.77 11.24
N LYS A 94 6.99 5.91 10.26
CA LYS A 94 7.38 6.34 8.91
C LYS A 94 6.16 6.82 8.11
N GLN A 95 6.28 8.00 7.52
CA GLN A 95 5.36 8.52 6.52
C GLN A 95 5.50 7.71 5.22
N GLN A 96 4.46 6.96 4.90
CA GLN A 96 4.36 6.17 3.69
C GLN A 96 2.90 6.13 3.26
N LEU A 97 2.67 5.98 1.97
CA LEU A 97 1.35 5.69 1.40
C LEU A 97 1.48 4.41 0.60
N VAL A 98 0.60 3.45 0.87
CA VAL A 98 0.48 2.23 0.07
C VAL A 98 -0.94 2.17 -0.47
N SER A 99 -1.09 1.89 -1.76
CA SER A 99 -2.42 1.66 -2.33
C SER A 99 -2.37 0.66 -3.47
N CYS A 100 -3.34 -0.26 -3.46
CA CYS A 100 -3.70 -1.12 -4.60
C CYS A 100 -4.93 -0.61 -5.36
N TYR A 101 -5.50 0.53 -4.94
CA TYR A 101 -6.70 1.11 -5.53
C TYR A 101 -6.51 2.56 -5.95
N GLY A 102 -7.40 3.03 -6.83
CA GLY A 102 -7.56 4.45 -7.12
C GLY A 102 -6.45 5.10 -7.94
N PHE A 103 -5.42 4.37 -8.39
CA PHE A 103 -4.34 4.90 -9.22
C PHE A 103 -4.48 4.52 -10.69
N LYS A 104 -3.81 5.27 -11.57
CA LYS A 104 -3.66 4.97 -12.99
C LYS A 104 -2.24 5.24 -13.43
N THR A 105 -1.69 4.41 -14.29
CA THR A 105 -0.42 4.66 -14.99
C THR A 105 -0.75 5.08 -16.41
N LYS A 106 -0.72 6.38 -16.70
CA LYS A 106 -1.08 6.97 -18.00
C LYS A 106 -0.19 8.17 -18.28
N ASN A 107 -0.01 8.51 -19.55
CA ASN A 107 0.70 9.73 -19.99
C ASN A 107 2.10 9.88 -19.36
N GLY A 108 2.84 8.77 -19.21
CA GLY A 108 4.18 8.80 -18.61
C GLY A 108 4.21 9.03 -17.09
N GLY A 109 3.06 9.02 -16.40
CA GLY A 109 2.96 9.32 -14.97
C GLY A 109 2.10 8.34 -14.17
N LEU A 110 2.30 8.36 -12.86
CA LEU A 110 1.42 7.73 -11.88
C LEU A 110 0.41 8.77 -11.38
N GLU A 111 -0.84 8.62 -11.80
CA GLU A 111 -1.95 9.46 -11.32
C GLU A 111 -2.56 8.90 -10.05
N ILE A 112 -2.59 9.71 -8.99
CA ILE A 112 -3.19 9.36 -7.70
C ILE A 112 -4.18 10.43 -7.24
N PRO A 113 -5.27 10.07 -6.55
CA PRO A 113 -6.15 11.02 -5.91
C PRO A 113 -5.44 11.62 -4.69
N VAL A 114 -5.52 12.94 -4.53
CA VAL A 114 -4.88 13.62 -3.39
C VAL A 114 -5.92 14.24 -2.46
N SER A 115 -7.03 14.71 -3.04
CA SER A 115 -8.22 15.15 -2.32
C SER A 115 -9.47 14.85 -3.16
N ARG A 116 -10.65 15.25 -2.67
CA ARG A 116 -11.92 15.01 -3.37
C ARG A 116 -11.91 15.68 -4.74
N GLY A 117 -12.03 14.89 -5.81
CA GLY A 117 -12.01 15.39 -7.20
C GLY A 117 -10.64 15.81 -7.74
N LYS A 118 -9.60 15.92 -6.89
CA LYS A 118 -8.26 16.33 -7.30
C LYS A 118 -7.33 15.13 -7.45
N ARG A 119 -6.74 14.99 -8.63
CA ARG A 119 -5.68 14.01 -8.91
C ARG A 119 -4.37 14.73 -9.19
N LEU A 120 -3.26 14.11 -8.84
CA LEU A 120 -1.91 14.54 -9.16
C LEU A 120 -1.21 13.45 -9.95
N SER A 121 -0.43 13.86 -10.95
CA SER A 121 0.43 12.95 -11.71
C SER A 121 1.86 13.07 -11.22
N ILE A 122 2.46 11.95 -10.82
CA ILE A 122 3.88 11.84 -10.50
C ILE A 122 4.60 11.32 -11.75
N PRO A 123 5.48 12.12 -12.39
CA PRO A 123 6.21 11.68 -13.57
C PRO A 123 7.03 10.41 -13.31
N LEU A 124 6.96 9.44 -14.22
CA LEU A 124 7.77 8.23 -14.17
C LEU A 124 9.04 8.43 -14.99
N THR A 125 10.16 7.89 -14.49
CA THR A 125 11.43 7.89 -15.21
C THR A 125 11.34 7.00 -16.44
N LYS A 126 12.20 7.25 -17.44
CA LYS A 126 12.32 6.39 -18.62
C LYS A 126 12.50 4.92 -18.24
N HIS A 127 13.40 4.63 -17.31
CA HIS A 127 13.61 3.27 -16.81
C HIS A 127 12.32 2.64 -16.24
N THR A 128 11.57 3.38 -15.41
CA THR A 128 10.32 2.87 -14.85
C THR A 128 9.26 2.64 -15.93
N LEU A 129 9.16 3.54 -16.91
CA LEU A 129 8.25 3.42 -18.04
C LEU A 129 8.60 2.20 -18.91
N ASP A 130 9.87 2.00 -19.22
CA ASP A 130 10.35 0.87 -20.03
C ASP A 130 10.00 -0.46 -19.36
N VAL A 131 10.08 -0.54 -18.03
CA VAL A 131 9.69 -1.75 -17.27
C VAL A 131 8.18 -1.96 -17.28
N ILE A 132 7.36 -0.94 -16.98
CA ILE A 132 5.90 -1.14 -16.90
C ILE A 132 5.23 -1.25 -18.27
N SER A 133 5.90 -0.83 -19.35
CA SER A 133 5.40 -0.93 -20.73
C SER A 133 5.66 -2.28 -21.37
N GLN A 134 6.40 -3.19 -20.71
CA GLN A 134 6.67 -4.51 -21.26
C GLN A 134 5.35 -5.31 -21.41
N PRO A 135 5.19 -6.06 -22.51
CA PRO A 135 4.02 -6.90 -22.72
C PRO A 135 3.79 -7.87 -21.55
N GLY A 136 2.53 -7.98 -21.12
CA GLY A 136 2.12 -8.86 -20.02
C GLY A 136 2.43 -8.32 -18.62
N ILE A 137 2.95 -7.10 -18.47
CA ILE A 137 3.17 -6.48 -17.16
C ILE A 137 1.96 -5.64 -16.74
N LYS A 138 1.52 -5.83 -15.49
CA LYS A 138 0.45 -5.05 -14.84
C LYS A 138 0.92 -4.50 -13.51
N VAL A 139 0.76 -3.20 -13.30
CA VAL A 139 1.00 -2.55 -12.01
C VAL A 139 -0.17 -2.86 -11.07
N ARG A 140 0.12 -3.47 -9.91
CA ARG A 140 -0.89 -3.93 -8.93
C ARG A 140 -1.08 -2.99 -7.76
N SER A 141 -0.01 -2.32 -7.37
CA SER A 141 -0.01 -1.36 -6.28
C SER A 141 1.19 -0.46 -6.39
N PHE A 142 1.15 0.63 -5.63
CA PHE A 142 2.29 1.51 -5.45
C PHE A 142 2.55 1.76 -3.96
N THR A 143 3.79 2.15 -3.67
CA THR A 143 4.22 2.67 -2.38
C THR A 143 4.93 3.99 -2.61
N LEU A 144 4.48 5.04 -1.90
CA LEU A 144 5.16 6.32 -1.81
C LEU A 144 5.75 6.50 -0.42
N THR A 145 6.95 7.06 -0.39
CA THR A 145 7.61 7.60 0.81
C THR A 145 8.05 9.02 0.48
N GLN A 146 8.66 9.75 1.41
CA GLN A 146 9.05 11.15 1.16
C GLN A 146 9.90 11.35 -0.11
N ASN A 147 10.72 10.38 -0.52
CA ASN A 147 11.65 10.54 -1.65
C ASN A 147 11.70 9.36 -2.62
N LYS A 148 10.88 8.32 -2.41
CA LYS A 148 10.85 7.11 -3.26
C LYS A 148 9.43 6.72 -3.63
N LEU A 149 9.26 6.43 -4.91
CA LEU A 149 8.11 5.78 -5.49
C LEU A 149 8.50 4.35 -5.87
N CYS A 150 7.71 3.38 -5.45
CA CYS A 150 7.84 1.97 -5.83
C CYS A 150 6.52 1.47 -6.43
N LEU A 151 6.60 0.76 -7.55
CA LEU A 151 5.49 0.11 -8.23
C LEU A 151 5.67 -1.41 -8.12
N CYS A 152 4.67 -2.08 -7.56
CA CYS A 152 4.62 -3.53 -7.54
C CYS A 152 4.00 -4.03 -8.86
N ILE A 153 4.73 -4.91 -9.54
CA ILE A 153 4.33 -5.40 -10.86
C ILE A 153 4.05 -6.90 -10.81
N ALA A 154 3.00 -7.30 -11.52
CA ALA A 154 2.72 -8.70 -11.83
C ALA A 154 2.97 -8.91 -13.31
N ARG A 155 3.59 -10.05 -13.66
CA ARG A 155 3.72 -10.50 -15.03
C ARG A 155 2.73 -11.62 -15.25
N ASP A 156 1.87 -11.48 -16.25
CA ASP A 156 1.04 -12.57 -16.73
C ASP A 156 1.99 -13.63 -17.32
N VAL A 157 1.96 -14.82 -16.76
CA VAL A 157 2.79 -15.95 -17.22
C VAL A 157 2.00 -16.68 -18.30
N PRO A 158 2.58 -16.99 -19.47
CA PRO A 158 1.89 -17.81 -20.46
C PRO A 158 1.51 -19.15 -19.82
N MET A 159 0.27 -19.58 -20.07
CA MET A 159 -0.23 -20.85 -19.58
C MET A 159 0.57 -21.97 -20.26
N ILE A 160 1.30 -22.76 -19.48
CA ILE A 160 2.01 -23.93 -19.97
C ILE A 160 1.01 -25.09 -19.91
N GLU A 161 0.69 -25.68 -21.06
CA GLU A 161 -0.05 -26.96 -21.08
C GLU A 161 0.86 -28.07 -20.55
N CYS A 162 0.43 -28.73 -19.49
CA CYS A 162 1.14 -29.90 -18.96
C CYS A 162 1.00 -31.06 -19.95
N ALA A 163 2.08 -31.39 -20.65
CA ALA A 163 2.06 -32.44 -21.68
C ALA A 163 1.90 -33.87 -21.11
N SER A 164 2.19 -34.10 -19.82
CA SER A 164 1.86 -35.35 -19.12
C SER A 164 2.06 -35.23 -17.61
N THR A 165 1.34 -36.06 -16.86
CA THR A 165 1.59 -36.30 -15.43
C THR A 165 2.35 -37.62 -15.32
N VAL A 166 3.59 -37.61 -14.85
CA VAL A 166 4.32 -38.85 -14.51
C VAL A 166 3.99 -39.19 -13.06
N GLY A 167 3.19 -40.24 -12.85
CA GLY A 167 2.97 -40.83 -11.53
C GLY A 167 4.09 -41.80 -11.17
N VAL A 168 4.49 -41.82 -9.90
CA VAL A 168 5.29 -42.88 -9.27
C VAL A 168 4.43 -43.55 -8.21
#